data_AF-A0A9W6DEC0-F1
#
_entry.id   AF-A0A9W6DEC0-F1
#
_cell.length_a   1.000
_cell.length_b   1.000
_cell.length_c   1.000
_cell.angle_alpha   90.00
_cell.angle_beta   90.00
_cell.angle_gamma   90.00
#
_symmetry.space_group_name_H-M   'P 1'
#
loop_
_entity.id
_entity.type
_entity.pdbx_description
1 polymer ?
#
loop_
_entity_poly.entity_id
_entity_poly.type
_entity_poly.pdbx_seq_one_letter_code
_entity_poly.pdbx_strand_id
1 'polypeptide(L)'
;MNINKEVMEQEARSFLSVLFTLPEVEKVQIKEVFILSKDDNRNIKKGLEQCYHDKYSDVDINVYLRLHPNDYDEETPIYKKYFSRLEIQDRIFGIIFQKRVEDKEGMRICLNSGIRIDFSCFCRCDETANLLKYEQTAIDDNEKLSCKYDLEKADWFWFVAVQALGKLMREDYLISSHLAHTLIMEGLVSQMIIRDNQYNTNFHRYGYSEQLEYLKVDTTHINEFKIHNDETHNHIAELLYEAVVSYDELQMKFNTRYVSRLKLFVEIWSEYIK
;
A
#
# COMPACT_ATOMS: atom_id res chain seq x y z
N MET A 1 -9.27 11.05 -12.75
CA MET A 1 -8.34 9.91 -12.80
C MET A 1 -8.81 8.93 -13.86
N ASN A 2 -7.98 7.98 -14.30
CA ASN A 2 -8.39 6.87 -15.17
C ASN A 2 -7.56 5.64 -14.79
N ILE A 3 -8.18 4.48 -14.65
CA ILE A 3 -7.51 3.23 -14.25
C ILE A 3 -7.77 2.18 -15.32
N ASN A 4 -6.77 1.98 -16.17
CA ASN A 4 -6.83 1.10 -17.32
C ASN A 4 -5.46 0.55 -17.67
N LYS A 5 -5.41 -0.25 -18.74
CA LYS A 5 -4.19 -0.88 -19.22
C LYS A 5 -3.13 0.15 -19.63
N GLU A 6 -3.51 1.21 -20.30
CA GLU A 6 -2.58 2.24 -20.78
C GLU A 6 -1.88 2.95 -19.60
N VAL A 7 -2.64 3.29 -18.56
CA VAL A 7 -2.11 3.90 -17.33
C VAL A 7 -1.23 2.89 -16.60
N MET A 8 -1.63 1.62 -16.49
CA MET A 8 -0.78 0.56 -15.92
C MET A 8 0.56 0.46 -16.65
N GLU A 9 0.54 0.49 -17.99
CA GLU A 9 1.76 0.45 -18.81
C GLU A 9 2.65 1.67 -18.59
N GLN A 10 2.07 2.87 -18.48
CA GLN A 10 2.81 4.10 -18.22
C GLN A 10 3.46 4.07 -16.83
N GLU A 11 2.72 3.68 -15.79
CA GLU A 11 3.21 3.59 -14.42
C GLU A 11 4.34 2.57 -14.30
N ALA A 12 4.15 1.37 -14.86
CA ALA A 12 5.17 0.33 -14.87
C ALA A 12 6.44 0.79 -15.61
N ARG A 13 6.33 1.45 -16.77
CA ARG A 13 7.48 1.98 -17.51
C ARG A 13 8.23 3.06 -16.76
N SER A 14 7.50 3.94 -16.07
CA SER A 14 8.10 4.96 -15.21
C SER A 14 8.90 4.30 -14.09
N PHE A 15 8.35 3.28 -13.44
CA PHE A 15 9.03 2.56 -12.37
C PHE A 15 10.25 1.77 -12.87
N LEU A 16 10.14 1.05 -13.99
CA LEU A 16 11.28 0.38 -14.63
C LEU A 16 12.41 1.36 -14.98
N SER A 17 12.05 2.57 -15.44
CA SER A 17 13.04 3.58 -15.81
C SER A 17 13.93 3.96 -14.63
N VAL A 18 13.39 3.98 -13.41
CA VAL A 18 14.15 4.17 -12.17
C VAL A 18 14.94 2.91 -11.84
N LEU A 19 14.33 1.73 -11.85
CA LEU A 19 15.03 0.48 -11.51
C LEU A 19 16.29 0.25 -12.36
N PHE A 20 16.26 0.57 -13.65
CA PHE A 20 17.41 0.41 -14.53
C PHE A 20 18.51 1.47 -14.34
N THR A 21 18.34 2.49 -13.49
CA THR A 21 19.43 3.39 -13.09
C THR A 21 20.17 2.90 -11.84
N LEU A 22 19.60 1.95 -11.11
CA LEU A 22 20.15 1.49 -9.84
C LEU A 22 21.31 0.50 -10.05
N PRO A 23 22.52 0.79 -9.55
CA PRO A 23 23.70 -0.06 -9.77
C PRO A 23 23.61 -1.45 -9.12
N GLU A 24 22.74 -1.61 -8.12
CA GLU A 24 22.46 -2.89 -7.47
C GLU A 24 21.53 -3.80 -8.29
N VAL A 25 20.80 -3.25 -9.27
CA VAL A 25 19.85 -4.00 -10.09
C VAL A 25 20.59 -4.72 -11.21
N GLU A 26 20.56 -6.06 -11.17
CA GLU A 26 21.19 -6.89 -12.21
C GLU A 26 20.22 -7.31 -13.29
N LYS A 27 19.00 -7.67 -12.89
CA LYS A 27 17.96 -8.19 -13.79
C LYS A 27 16.61 -7.73 -13.29
N VAL A 28 15.71 -7.48 -14.24
CA VAL A 28 14.30 -7.20 -13.98
C VAL A 28 13.46 -8.18 -14.78
N GLN A 29 12.37 -8.64 -14.18
CA GLN A 29 11.42 -9.55 -14.78
C GLN A 29 10.00 -9.06 -14.47
N ILE A 30 9.11 -9.13 -15.45
CA ILE A 30 7.67 -8.89 -15.27
C ILE A 30 6.96 -10.21 -15.54
N LYS A 31 6.27 -10.75 -14.53
CA LYS A 31 5.78 -12.15 -14.54
C LYS A 31 6.90 -13.10 -14.94
N GLU A 32 6.77 -13.78 -16.08
CA GLU A 32 7.73 -14.76 -16.60
C GLU A 32 8.69 -14.18 -17.65
N VAL A 33 8.66 -12.87 -17.89
CA VAL A 33 9.39 -12.22 -19.00
C VAL A 33 10.54 -11.37 -18.47
N PHE A 34 11.78 -11.72 -18.85
CA PHE A 34 12.95 -10.91 -18.55
C PHE A 34 13.01 -9.64 -19.40
N ILE A 35 13.30 -8.52 -18.74
CA ILE A 35 13.41 -7.19 -19.32
C ILE A 35 14.88 -6.80 -19.36
N LEU A 36 15.41 -6.55 -20.56
CA LEU A 36 16.85 -6.30 -20.74
C LEU A 36 17.25 -4.84 -20.48
N SER A 37 16.33 -3.90 -20.72
CA SER A 37 16.52 -2.48 -20.45
C SER A 37 15.18 -1.76 -20.41
N LYS A 38 15.18 -0.49 -19.99
CA LYS A 38 14.00 0.38 -20.05
C LYS A 38 13.42 0.55 -21.47
N ASP A 39 14.24 0.32 -22.50
CA ASP A 39 13.87 0.47 -23.91
C ASP A 39 13.41 -0.87 -24.56
N ASP A 40 13.37 -1.97 -23.79
CA ASP A 40 12.92 -3.30 -24.23
C ASP A 40 11.38 -3.36 -24.37
N ASN A 41 10.86 -2.54 -25.28
CA ASN A 41 9.42 -2.31 -25.46
C ASN A 41 8.64 -3.60 -25.73
N ARG A 42 9.26 -4.56 -26.43
CA ARG A 42 8.63 -5.83 -26.78
C ARG A 42 8.41 -6.69 -25.55
N ASN A 43 9.44 -6.91 -24.74
CA ASN A 43 9.33 -7.75 -23.55
C ASN A 43 8.53 -7.07 -22.45
N ILE A 44 8.68 -5.75 -22.28
CA ILE A 44 7.87 -4.99 -21.31
C ILE A 44 6.39 -5.18 -21.63
N LYS A 45 5.99 -4.95 -22.88
CA LYS A 45 4.59 -5.13 -23.30
C LYS A 45 4.11 -6.57 -23.07
N LYS A 46 4.91 -7.56 -23.46
CA LYS A 46 4.59 -8.98 -23.27
C LYS A 46 4.40 -9.36 -21.80
N GLY A 47 5.25 -8.85 -20.90
CA GLY A 47 5.12 -9.09 -19.47
C GLY A 47 3.88 -8.44 -18.88
N LEU A 48 3.63 -7.17 -19.22
CA LEU A 48 2.45 -6.43 -18.74
C LEU A 48 1.14 -7.02 -19.26
N GLU A 49 1.13 -7.56 -20.47
CA GLU A 49 -0.01 -8.32 -21.01
C GLU A 49 -0.34 -9.58 -20.18
N GLN A 50 0.65 -10.19 -19.52
CA GLN A 50 0.41 -11.31 -18.60
C GLN A 50 -0.11 -10.86 -17.22
N CYS A 51 0.16 -9.62 -16.82
CA CYS A 51 -0.35 -9.05 -15.57
C CYS A 51 -1.80 -8.56 -15.71
N TYR A 52 -2.14 -7.94 -16.84
CA TYR A 52 -3.42 -7.25 -16.98
C TYR A 52 -4.57 -8.21 -17.32
N HIS A 53 -5.41 -8.50 -16.35
CA HIS A 53 -6.68 -9.21 -16.55
C HIS A 53 -7.87 -8.25 -16.53
N ASP A 54 -7.78 -7.24 -15.67
CA ASP A 54 -8.77 -6.19 -15.44
C ASP A 54 -8.09 -4.96 -14.82
N LYS A 55 -8.84 -3.88 -14.61
CA LYS A 55 -8.33 -2.64 -13.98
C LYS A 55 -7.95 -2.78 -12.50
N TYR A 56 -8.26 -3.91 -11.87
CA TYR A 56 -7.88 -4.23 -10.49
C TYR A 56 -6.66 -5.16 -10.44
N SER A 57 -5.95 -5.36 -11.56
CA SER A 57 -4.80 -6.26 -11.62
C SER A 57 -3.57 -5.59 -11.02
N ASP A 58 -2.71 -6.42 -10.41
CA ASP A 58 -1.42 -5.99 -9.90
C ASP A 58 -0.37 -6.18 -11.00
N VAL A 59 0.68 -5.34 -11.01
CA VAL A 59 1.86 -5.54 -11.84
C VAL A 59 2.91 -6.29 -11.05
N ASP A 60 3.14 -7.56 -11.39
CA ASP A 60 4.18 -8.37 -10.76
C ASP A 60 5.56 -8.08 -11.35
N ILE A 61 6.42 -7.44 -10.55
CA ILE A 61 7.79 -7.09 -10.92
C ILE A 61 8.74 -7.79 -9.97
N ASN A 62 9.60 -8.65 -10.53
CA ASN A 62 10.69 -9.29 -9.82
C ASN A 62 12.01 -8.61 -10.20
N VAL A 63 12.83 -8.31 -9.20
CA VAL A 63 14.14 -7.72 -9.40
C VAL A 63 15.20 -8.57 -8.72
N TYR A 64 16.32 -8.77 -9.42
CA TYR A 64 17.47 -9.47 -8.90
C TYR A 64 18.53 -8.44 -8.52
N LEU A 65 18.88 -8.43 -7.25
CA LEU A 65 19.78 -7.45 -6.66
C LEU A 65 21.12 -8.10 -6.33
N ARG A 66 22.19 -7.41 -6.67
CA ARG A 66 23.54 -7.72 -6.18
C ARG A 66 23.93 -6.67 -5.16
N LEU A 67 24.03 -7.12 -3.91
CA LEU A 67 24.26 -6.27 -2.75
C LEU A 67 25.62 -6.56 -2.12
N HIS A 68 26.24 -5.53 -1.55
CA HIS A 68 27.40 -5.73 -0.69
C HIS A 68 26.92 -6.34 0.64
N PRO A 69 27.66 -7.28 1.27
CA PRO A 69 27.25 -7.89 2.55
C PRO A 69 26.91 -6.90 3.67
N ASN A 70 27.50 -5.70 3.65
CA ASN A 70 27.23 -4.63 4.63
C ASN A 70 25.87 -3.93 4.44
N ASP A 71 25.24 -4.06 3.28
CA ASP A 71 23.91 -3.52 3.01
C ASP A 71 22.80 -4.57 3.23
N TYR A 72 23.19 -5.84 3.34
CA TYR A 72 22.27 -6.94 3.57
C TYR A 72 22.00 -7.10 5.07
N ASP A 73 20.74 -6.95 5.45
CA ASP A 73 20.24 -7.21 6.82
C ASP A 73 19.11 -8.23 6.77
N GLU A 74 19.22 -9.35 7.50
CA GLU A 74 18.20 -10.40 7.52
C GLU A 74 16.86 -9.91 8.06
N GLU A 75 16.85 -8.92 8.95
CA GLU A 75 15.63 -8.44 9.60
C GLU A 75 14.93 -7.33 8.80
N THR A 76 15.70 -6.47 8.13
CA THR A 76 15.17 -5.29 7.44
C THR A 76 15.26 -5.43 5.92
N PRO A 77 14.12 -5.41 5.20
CA PRO A 77 14.12 -5.40 3.74
C PRO A 77 14.92 -4.23 3.15
N ILE A 78 15.60 -4.45 2.02
CA ILE A 78 16.56 -3.48 1.47
C ILE A 78 15.90 -2.15 1.18
N TYR A 79 14.75 -2.19 0.52
CA TYR A 79 14.00 -1.00 0.15
C TYR A 79 13.05 -0.54 1.25
N LYS A 80 12.99 -1.21 2.41
CA LYS A 80 12.46 -0.57 3.62
C LYS A 80 13.49 0.43 4.16
N LYS A 81 14.78 0.09 4.13
CA LYS A 81 15.89 0.96 4.56
C LYS A 81 16.26 2.02 3.52
N TYR A 82 16.27 1.66 2.24
CA TYR A 82 16.71 2.49 1.13
C TYR A 82 15.56 2.84 0.16
N PHE A 83 14.35 3.03 0.70
CA PHE A 83 13.15 3.28 -0.09
C PHE A 83 13.29 4.46 -1.06
N SER A 84 14.07 5.47 -0.66
CA SER A 84 14.27 6.69 -1.42
C SER A 84 14.82 6.50 -2.82
N ARG A 85 15.59 5.43 -3.00
CA ARG A 85 16.21 5.05 -4.27
C ARG A 85 15.19 4.66 -5.34
N LEU A 86 13.96 4.34 -4.95
CA LEU A 86 12.89 4.00 -5.87
C LEU A 86 12.20 5.25 -6.47
N GLU A 87 12.45 6.45 -5.97
CA GLU A 87 11.94 7.73 -6.50
C GLU A 87 10.39 7.74 -6.72
N ILE A 88 9.64 7.09 -5.84
CA ILE A 88 8.16 6.96 -5.92
C ILE A 88 7.42 7.54 -4.70
N GLN A 89 8.11 8.13 -3.72
CA GLN A 89 7.53 8.51 -2.43
C GLN A 89 6.29 9.41 -2.57
N ASP A 90 6.35 10.40 -3.45
CA ASP A 90 5.25 11.37 -3.67
C ASP A 90 4.09 10.77 -4.49
N ARG A 91 4.22 9.54 -4.95
CA ARG A 91 3.26 8.85 -5.83
C ARG A 91 2.55 7.71 -5.12
N ILE A 92 2.81 7.48 -3.84
CA ILE A 92 2.26 6.33 -3.10
C ILE A 92 0.95 6.73 -2.43
N PHE A 93 -0.05 5.92 -2.70
CA PHE A 93 -1.32 5.94 -1.99
C PHE A 93 -1.29 5.03 -0.76
N GLY A 94 -0.63 3.88 -0.85
CA GLY A 94 -0.42 2.96 0.26
C GLY A 94 0.64 1.90 -0.09
N ILE A 95 1.31 1.37 0.92
CA ILE A 95 2.37 0.38 0.75
C ILE A 95 2.38 -0.64 1.90
N ILE A 96 2.74 -1.88 1.60
CA ILE A 96 3.03 -2.92 2.58
C ILE A 96 4.43 -3.46 2.32
N PHE A 97 5.27 -3.49 3.35
CA PHE A 97 6.55 -4.21 3.31
C PHE A 97 6.35 -5.63 3.81
N GLN A 98 6.87 -6.60 3.06
CA GLN A 98 6.91 -8.00 3.47
C GLN A 98 8.25 -8.29 4.13
N LYS A 99 8.22 -9.13 5.17
CA LYS A 99 9.44 -9.62 5.80
C LYS A 99 10.25 -10.43 4.79
N ARG A 100 11.57 -10.36 4.91
CA ARG A 100 12.47 -11.22 4.13
C ARG A 100 12.28 -12.67 4.58
N VAL A 101 12.20 -13.57 3.60
CA VAL A 101 12.21 -15.02 3.79
C VAL A 101 13.30 -15.56 2.89
N GLU A 102 14.36 -16.09 3.50
CA GLU A 102 15.60 -16.46 2.79
C GLU A 102 16.17 -15.24 2.04
N ASP A 103 16.42 -15.37 0.75
CA ASP A 103 16.96 -14.31 -0.10
C ASP A 103 15.86 -13.48 -0.80
N LYS A 104 14.58 -13.76 -0.50
CA LYS A 104 13.43 -13.10 -1.11
C LYS A 104 12.78 -12.13 -0.13
N GLU A 105 12.54 -10.92 -0.61
CA GLU A 105 11.70 -9.94 0.08
C GLU A 105 10.73 -9.30 -0.91
N GLY A 106 9.76 -8.55 -0.41
CA GLY A 106 8.80 -7.89 -1.26
C GLY A 106 8.16 -6.68 -0.63
N MET A 107 7.53 -5.88 -1.48
CA MET A 107 6.60 -4.84 -1.07
C MET A 107 5.44 -4.81 -2.06
N ARG A 108 4.27 -4.43 -1.56
CA ARG A 108 3.10 -4.21 -2.41
C ARG A 108 2.73 -2.75 -2.35
N ILE A 109 2.68 -2.11 -3.51
CA ILE A 109 2.52 -0.67 -3.64
C ILE A 109 1.18 -0.40 -4.32
N CYS A 110 0.45 0.58 -3.82
CA CYS A 110 -0.65 1.22 -4.54
C CYS A 110 -0.22 2.66 -4.82
N LEU A 111 -0.23 3.03 -6.09
CA LEU A 111 0.11 4.38 -6.54
C LEU A 111 -1.12 5.29 -6.45
N ASN A 112 -0.88 6.61 -6.48
CA ASN A 112 -1.94 7.62 -6.52
C ASN A 112 -2.82 7.52 -7.78
N SER A 113 -2.35 6.82 -8.82
CA SER A 113 -3.18 6.48 -9.99
C SER A 113 -4.10 5.27 -9.76
N GLY A 114 -4.06 4.64 -8.59
CA GLY A 114 -4.81 3.42 -8.26
C GLY A 114 -4.22 2.12 -8.84
N ILE A 115 -3.14 2.22 -9.64
CA ILE A 115 -2.37 1.08 -10.11
C ILE A 115 -1.61 0.45 -8.95
N ARG A 116 -1.61 -0.89 -8.90
CA ARG A 116 -0.90 -1.65 -7.87
C ARG A 116 0.27 -2.41 -8.46
N ILE A 117 1.36 -2.49 -7.70
CA ILE A 117 2.59 -3.19 -8.07
C ILE A 117 2.91 -4.19 -6.96
N ASP A 118 3.09 -5.46 -7.32
CA ASP A 118 3.70 -6.45 -6.45
C ASP A 118 5.19 -6.53 -6.80
N PHE A 119 6.03 -6.00 -5.92
CA PHE A 119 7.46 -5.80 -6.17
C PHE A 119 8.27 -6.74 -5.29
N SER A 120 8.86 -7.77 -5.90
CA SER A 120 9.71 -8.74 -5.21
C SER A 120 11.18 -8.52 -5.54
N CYS A 121 12.04 -8.61 -4.52
CA CYS A 121 13.49 -8.55 -4.66
C CYS A 121 14.12 -9.90 -4.30
N PHE A 122 15.01 -10.39 -5.16
CA PHE A 122 15.84 -11.56 -4.95
C PHE A 122 17.28 -11.09 -4.75
N CYS A 123 17.78 -11.20 -3.54
CA CYS A 123 19.05 -10.62 -3.14
C CYS A 123 20.16 -11.67 -3.23
N ARG A 124 21.32 -11.29 -3.77
CA ARG A 124 22.57 -12.05 -3.60
C ARG A 124 23.67 -11.14 -3.08
N CYS A 125 24.46 -11.66 -2.16
CA CYS A 125 25.60 -10.94 -1.60
C CYS A 125 26.86 -11.13 -2.46
N ASP A 126 27.58 -10.05 -2.71
CA ASP A 126 28.84 -10.01 -3.47
C ASP A 126 29.75 -8.91 -2.89
N GLU A 127 30.94 -9.28 -2.40
CA GLU A 127 31.92 -8.34 -1.82
C GLU A 127 32.44 -7.30 -2.84
N THR A 128 32.28 -7.55 -4.14
CA THR A 128 32.64 -6.60 -5.21
C THR A 128 31.55 -5.59 -5.52
N ALA A 129 30.35 -5.72 -4.93
CA ALA A 129 29.27 -4.78 -5.11
C ALA A 129 29.58 -3.43 -4.45
N ASN A 130 29.13 -2.34 -5.07
CA ASN A 130 29.23 -1.02 -4.46
C ASN A 130 28.30 -0.94 -3.24
N LEU A 131 28.76 -0.28 -2.17
CA LEU A 131 27.91 0.05 -1.04
C LEU A 131 26.77 0.99 -1.48
N LEU A 132 25.56 0.71 -1.00
CA LEU A 132 24.43 1.58 -1.20
C LEU A 132 24.64 2.88 -0.43
N LYS A 133 24.46 4.01 -1.13
CA LYS A 133 24.49 5.31 -0.48
C LYS A 133 23.16 5.52 0.22
N TYR A 134 23.22 5.76 1.53
CA TYR A 134 22.09 6.27 2.27
C TYR A 134 21.86 7.73 1.86
N GLU A 135 20.85 7.97 1.03
CA GLU A 135 20.29 9.30 0.93
C GLU A 135 19.39 9.47 2.15
N GLN A 136 19.74 10.38 3.05
CA GLN A 136 18.94 10.72 4.21
C GLN A 136 17.54 11.16 3.77
N THR A 137 16.61 10.22 3.67
CA THR A 137 15.19 10.54 3.70
C THR A 137 14.77 10.59 5.16
N ALA A 138 14.12 11.69 5.52
CA ALA A 138 13.76 12.11 6.87
C ALA A 138 12.79 11.17 7.61
N ILE A 139 13.20 9.93 7.84
CA ILE A 139 12.70 9.08 8.91
C ILE A 139 13.81 9.09 9.97
N ASP A 140 14.05 10.29 10.50
CA ASP A 140 15.02 10.51 11.57
C ASP A 140 14.46 9.90 12.86
N ASP A 141 15.19 8.96 13.44
CA ASP A 141 14.81 8.17 14.61
C ASP A 141 14.82 8.97 15.94
N ASN A 142 14.91 10.30 15.88
CA ASN A 142 15.12 11.16 17.04
C ASN A 142 13.89 11.93 17.55
N GLU A 143 12.69 11.67 17.04
CA GLU A 143 11.48 12.19 17.69
C GLU A 143 10.94 11.21 18.74
N LYS A 144 11.04 11.66 19.99
CA LYS A 144 10.56 11.05 21.22
C LYS A 144 9.22 10.30 21.04
N LEU A 145 9.22 9.11 21.61
CA LEU A 145 8.21 8.04 21.72
C LEU A 145 6.74 8.39 22.07
N SER A 146 6.26 9.64 21.98
CA SER A 146 4.92 10.01 22.48
C SER A 146 3.90 10.47 21.43
N CYS A 147 4.22 10.45 20.13
CA CYS A 147 3.25 10.78 19.07
C CYS A 147 3.47 10.06 17.72
N LYS A 148 4.25 8.96 17.69
CA LYS A 148 4.46 8.16 16.48
C LYS A 148 3.24 7.25 16.24
N TYR A 149 2.12 7.81 15.78
CA TYR A 149 1.26 7.00 14.92
C TYR A 149 2.03 6.80 13.62
N ASP A 150 2.46 5.57 13.40
CA ASP A 150 3.39 5.20 12.35
C ASP A 150 2.75 5.48 10.98
N LEU A 151 3.35 6.36 10.19
CA LEU A 151 2.93 6.60 8.81
C LEU A 151 2.93 5.28 8.02
N GLU A 152 3.77 4.31 8.40
CA GLU A 152 3.78 2.96 7.84
C GLU A 152 2.45 2.23 8.07
N LYS A 153 1.78 2.42 9.23
CA LYS A 153 0.46 1.83 9.47
C LYS A 153 -0.63 2.48 8.61
N ALA A 154 -0.56 3.79 8.41
CA ALA A 154 -1.48 4.48 7.51
C ALA A 154 -1.27 3.99 6.06
N ASP A 155 -0.02 3.84 5.62
CA ASP A 155 0.33 3.29 4.32
C ASP A 155 -0.23 1.87 4.13
N TRP A 156 -0.07 1.01 5.13
CA TRP A 156 -0.65 -0.32 5.13
C TRP A 156 -2.18 -0.28 5.04
N PHE A 157 -2.82 0.58 5.83
CA PHE A 157 -4.29 0.69 5.87
C PHE A 157 -4.85 1.05 4.50
N TRP A 158 -4.27 2.08 3.87
CA TRP A 158 -4.72 2.55 2.57
C TRP A 158 -4.49 1.54 1.45
N PHE A 159 -3.38 0.78 1.52
CA PHE A 159 -3.17 -0.33 0.61
C PHE A 159 -4.25 -1.41 0.77
N VAL A 160 -4.55 -1.82 2.01
CA VAL A 160 -5.59 -2.84 2.30
C VAL A 160 -6.97 -2.35 1.87
N ALA A 161 -7.28 -1.07 2.04
CA ALA A 161 -8.54 -0.48 1.58
C ALA A 161 -8.74 -0.63 0.06
N VAL A 162 -7.71 -0.35 -0.74
CA VAL A 162 -7.80 -0.53 -2.21
C VAL A 162 -7.89 -2.00 -2.59
N GLN A 163 -7.30 -2.91 -1.82
CA GLN A 163 -7.48 -4.34 -2.03
C GLN A 163 -8.90 -4.80 -1.72
N ALA A 164 -9.46 -4.40 -0.58
CA ALA A 164 -10.84 -4.69 -0.21
C ALA A 164 -11.78 -4.22 -1.33
N LEU A 165 -11.56 -3.01 -1.82
CA LEU A 165 -12.32 -2.44 -2.92
C LEU A 165 -12.20 -3.26 -4.22
N GLY A 166 -10.98 -3.59 -4.65
CA GLY A 166 -10.78 -4.43 -5.84
C GLY A 166 -11.39 -5.83 -5.71
N LYS A 167 -11.48 -6.36 -4.49
CA LYS A 167 -12.13 -7.64 -4.19
C LYS A 167 -13.65 -7.53 -4.23
N LEU A 168 -14.21 -6.44 -3.69
CA LEU A 168 -15.63 -6.12 -3.79
C LEU A 168 -16.08 -6.06 -5.24
N MET A 169 -15.31 -5.37 -6.09
CA MET A 169 -15.64 -5.22 -7.52
C MET A 169 -15.50 -6.51 -8.34
N ARG A 170 -14.79 -7.52 -7.81
CA ARG A 170 -14.68 -8.86 -8.41
C ARG A 170 -15.67 -9.86 -7.82
N GLU A 171 -16.63 -9.40 -7.02
CA GLU A 171 -17.61 -10.23 -6.32
C GLU A 171 -16.97 -11.25 -5.35
N ASP A 172 -15.73 -11.02 -4.93
CA ASP A 172 -15.01 -11.83 -3.93
C ASP A 172 -15.39 -11.34 -2.52
N TYR A 173 -16.68 -11.50 -2.19
CA TYR A 173 -17.30 -10.91 -1.01
C TYR A 173 -16.71 -11.39 0.31
N LEU A 174 -16.27 -12.65 0.38
CA LEU A 174 -15.63 -13.17 1.60
C LEU A 174 -14.31 -12.47 1.89
N ILE A 175 -13.45 -12.31 0.88
CA ILE A 175 -12.17 -11.62 1.08
C ILE A 175 -12.42 -10.12 1.27
N SER A 176 -13.31 -9.52 0.50
CA SER A 176 -13.64 -8.10 0.65
C SER A 176 -14.16 -7.77 2.05
N SER A 177 -15.14 -8.52 2.55
CA SER A 177 -15.69 -8.36 3.91
C SER A 177 -14.61 -8.58 4.97
N HIS A 178 -13.78 -9.61 4.83
CA HIS A 178 -12.66 -9.86 5.74
C HIS A 178 -11.71 -8.66 5.83
N LEU A 179 -11.33 -8.08 4.70
CA LEU A 179 -10.46 -6.90 4.66
C LEU A 179 -11.17 -5.66 5.22
N ALA A 180 -12.45 -5.44 4.91
CA ALA A 180 -13.22 -4.33 5.47
C ALA A 180 -13.29 -4.39 7.01
N HIS A 181 -13.56 -5.57 7.58
CA HIS A 181 -13.53 -5.76 9.03
C HIS A 181 -12.13 -5.56 9.62
N THR A 182 -11.08 -5.99 8.92
CA THR A 182 -9.70 -5.73 9.32
C THR A 182 -9.42 -4.23 9.43
N LEU A 183 -9.92 -3.43 8.49
CA LEU A 183 -9.81 -1.96 8.53
C LEU A 183 -10.59 -1.35 9.69
N ILE A 184 -11.82 -1.82 9.95
CA ILE A 184 -12.60 -1.39 11.12
C ILE A 184 -11.84 -1.68 12.42
N MET A 185 -11.24 -2.86 12.54
CA MET A 185 -10.45 -3.23 13.72
C MET A 185 -9.27 -2.28 13.95
N GLU A 186 -8.56 -1.85 12.91
CA GLU A 186 -7.51 -0.83 13.05
C GLU A 186 -8.05 0.54 13.47
N GLY A 187 -9.23 0.92 12.98
CA GLY A 187 -9.96 2.10 13.45
C GLY A 187 -10.30 2.01 14.94
N LEU A 188 -10.77 0.85 15.40
CA LEU A 188 -11.06 0.59 16.81
C LEU A 188 -9.81 0.65 17.69
N VAL A 189 -8.69 0.05 17.25
CA VAL A 189 -7.40 0.17 17.96
C VAL A 189 -6.99 1.63 18.06
N SER A 190 -7.22 2.42 17.01
CA SER A 190 -6.96 3.85 17.02
C SER A 190 -7.84 4.60 18.01
N GLN A 191 -9.14 4.31 18.05
CA GLN A 191 -10.03 4.89 19.05
C GLN A 191 -9.65 4.49 20.50
N MET A 192 -9.21 3.24 20.72
CA MET A 192 -8.71 2.78 22.01
C MET A 192 -7.49 3.59 22.47
N ILE A 193 -6.57 3.92 21.56
CA ILE A 193 -5.41 4.75 21.88
C ILE A 193 -5.82 6.19 22.23
N ILE A 194 -6.84 6.79 21.56
CA ILE A 194 -7.38 8.11 21.96
C ILE A 194 -7.81 8.06 23.41
N ARG A 195 -8.65 7.07 23.71
CA ARG A 195 -9.23 6.89 25.04
C ARG A 195 -8.14 6.69 26.09
N ASP A 196 -7.19 5.81 25.82
CA ASP A 196 -6.09 5.50 26.73
C ASP A 196 -5.25 6.74 27.05
N ASN A 197 -4.99 7.59 26.05
CA ASN A 197 -4.36 8.90 26.23
C ASN A 197 -5.23 9.86 27.06
N GLN A 198 -6.53 9.92 26.79
CA GLN A 198 -7.48 10.80 27.50
C GLN A 198 -7.58 10.46 29.00
N TYR A 199 -7.59 9.17 29.34
CA TYR A 199 -7.70 8.71 30.73
C TYR A 199 -6.34 8.39 31.37
N ASN A 200 -5.24 8.64 30.65
CA ASN A 200 -3.87 8.35 31.07
C ASN A 200 -3.72 6.91 31.62
N THR A 201 -4.24 5.93 30.87
CA THR A 201 -4.20 4.51 31.21
C THR A 201 -3.81 3.69 30.00
N ASN A 202 -3.05 2.63 30.21
CA ASN A 202 -2.80 1.58 29.21
C ASN A 202 -3.35 0.22 29.67
N PHE A 203 -4.08 0.19 30.78
CA PHE A 203 -4.69 -1.02 31.34
C PHE A 203 -6.19 -1.02 31.02
N HIS A 204 -6.62 -1.98 30.21
CA HIS A 204 -8.01 -2.14 29.76
C HIS A 204 -8.86 -2.83 30.83
N ARG A 205 -8.89 -2.28 32.04
CA ARG A 205 -9.67 -2.81 33.18
C ARG A 205 -11.11 -2.35 33.19
N TYR A 206 -11.40 -1.21 32.58
CA TYR A 206 -12.70 -0.56 32.56
C TYR A 206 -13.04 -0.17 31.13
N GLY A 207 -14.29 -0.40 30.74
CA GLY A 207 -14.89 0.21 29.55
C GLY A 207 -15.63 1.49 29.94
N TYR A 208 -15.82 2.39 28.97
CA TYR A 208 -16.44 3.70 29.19
C TYR A 208 -17.72 3.88 28.36
N SER A 209 -18.30 2.77 27.88
CA SER A 209 -19.46 2.78 26.97
C SER A 209 -19.20 3.63 25.72
N GLU A 210 -17.98 3.48 25.18
CA GLU A 210 -17.49 4.21 24.03
C GLU A 210 -18.42 4.02 22.82
N GLN A 211 -18.73 5.12 22.14
CA GLN A 211 -19.45 5.06 20.88
C GLN A 211 -18.45 4.86 19.74
N LEU A 212 -18.60 3.78 18.99
CA LEU A 212 -17.67 3.42 17.91
C LEU A 212 -17.73 4.48 16.79
N GLU A 213 -16.58 5.08 16.43
CA GLU A 213 -16.58 6.20 15.46
C GLU A 213 -17.09 5.79 14.08
N TYR A 214 -16.77 4.58 13.61
CA TYR A 214 -17.17 4.12 12.28
C TYR A 214 -18.70 4.06 12.09
N LEU A 215 -19.46 3.80 13.17
CA LEU A 215 -20.93 3.80 13.15
C LEU A 215 -21.55 5.19 13.04
N LYS A 216 -20.77 6.26 13.19
CA LYS A 216 -21.25 7.65 13.11
C LYS A 216 -21.08 8.26 11.71
N VAL A 217 -20.44 7.53 10.79
CA VAL A 217 -20.16 8.00 9.43
C VAL A 217 -21.48 8.14 8.65
N ASP A 218 -21.66 9.27 7.98
CA ASP A 218 -22.78 9.46 7.06
C ASP A 218 -22.52 8.68 5.75
N THR A 219 -23.26 7.59 5.57
CA THR A 219 -23.14 6.71 4.40
C THR A 219 -23.98 7.18 3.21
N THR A 220 -24.67 8.33 3.30
CA THR A 220 -25.49 8.87 2.20
C THR A 220 -24.68 9.07 0.93
N HIS A 221 -23.42 9.47 1.06
CA HIS A 221 -22.50 9.69 -0.06
C HIS A 221 -22.17 8.43 -0.85
N ILE A 222 -22.32 7.24 -0.25
CA ILE A 222 -21.95 5.98 -0.91
C ILE A 222 -23.09 5.38 -1.73
N ASN A 223 -24.26 6.00 -1.73
CA ASN A 223 -25.42 5.47 -2.45
C ASN A 223 -25.16 5.36 -3.96
N GLU A 224 -24.26 6.17 -4.52
CA GLU A 224 -23.81 6.05 -5.92
C GLU A 224 -22.96 4.80 -6.19
N PHE A 225 -22.39 4.18 -5.16
CA PHE A 225 -21.57 2.98 -5.24
C PHE A 225 -22.35 1.70 -4.93
N LYS A 226 -23.63 1.82 -4.55
CA LYS A 226 -24.50 0.68 -4.27
C LYS A 226 -25.04 0.07 -5.56
N ILE A 227 -25.15 -1.25 -5.57
CA ILE A 227 -25.69 -2.02 -6.67
C ILE A 227 -27.14 -2.44 -6.34
N HIS A 228 -28.04 -2.29 -7.31
CA HIS A 228 -29.42 -2.71 -7.15
C HIS A 228 -29.51 -4.23 -6.99
N ASN A 229 -30.25 -4.70 -5.97
CA ASN A 229 -30.45 -6.11 -5.63
C ASN A 229 -29.21 -6.90 -5.20
N ASP A 230 -28.14 -6.24 -4.75
CA ASP A 230 -27.01 -6.91 -4.11
C ASP A 230 -26.79 -6.37 -2.69
N GLU A 231 -27.55 -6.91 -1.73
CA GLU A 231 -27.47 -6.53 -0.32
C GLU A 231 -26.11 -6.84 0.30
N THR A 232 -25.44 -7.92 -0.15
CA THR A 232 -24.12 -8.30 0.37
C THR A 232 -23.06 -7.31 -0.08
N HIS A 233 -23.05 -6.97 -1.37
CA HIS A 233 -22.19 -5.92 -1.89
C HIS A 233 -22.41 -4.60 -1.17
N ASN A 234 -23.67 -4.17 -1.06
CA ASN A 234 -24.03 -2.88 -0.45
C ASN A 234 -23.60 -2.80 1.01
N HIS A 235 -23.80 -3.88 1.77
CA HIS A 235 -23.35 -3.93 3.15
C HIS A 235 -21.82 -3.84 3.27
N ILE A 236 -21.08 -4.57 2.42
CA ILE A 236 -19.61 -4.51 2.44
C ILE A 236 -19.10 -3.12 2.00
N ALA A 237 -19.77 -2.50 1.02
CA ALA A 237 -19.47 -1.13 0.60
C ALA A 237 -19.66 -0.13 1.76
N GLU A 238 -20.77 -0.23 2.50
CA GLU A 238 -20.99 0.59 3.70
C GLU A 238 -19.88 0.38 4.73
N LEU A 239 -19.57 -0.87 5.10
CA LEU A 239 -18.51 -1.19 6.06
C LEU A 239 -17.15 -0.63 5.62
N LEU A 240 -16.80 -0.78 4.33
CA LEU A 240 -15.53 -0.28 3.80
C LEU A 240 -15.48 1.25 3.87
N TYR A 241 -16.57 1.94 3.52
CA TYR A 241 -16.63 3.40 3.58
C TYR A 241 -16.57 3.92 5.02
N GLU A 242 -17.34 3.33 5.93
CA GLU A 242 -17.31 3.63 7.36
C GLU A 242 -15.89 3.47 7.92
N ALA A 243 -15.19 2.41 7.54
CA ALA A 243 -13.82 2.16 7.95
C ALA A 243 -12.86 3.25 7.47
N VAL A 244 -12.86 3.59 6.17
CA VAL A 244 -11.90 4.55 5.62
C VAL A 244 -12.17 5.99 6.08
N VAL A 245 -13.44 6.40 6.21
CA VAL A 245 -13.80 7.74 6.68
C VAL A 245 -13.39 7.91 8.14
N SER A 246 -13.81 6.98 9.00
CA SER A 246 -13.49 7.08 10.43
C SER A 246 -12.00 6.98 10.71
N TYR A 247 -11.28 6.10 10.00
CA TYR A 247 -9.83 6.00 10.14
C TYR A 247 -9.12 7.29 9.71
N ASP A 248 -9.47 7.86 8.56
CA ASP A 248 -8.87 9.09 8.05
C ASP A 248 -9.07 10.27 9.03
N GLU A 249 -10.29 10.40 9.57
CA GLU A 249 -10.60 11.40 10.59
C GLU A 249 -9.83 11.20 11.89
N LEU A 250 -9.65 9.95 12.33
CA LEU A 250 -8.87 9.63 13.51
C LEU A 250 -7.40 9.96 13.28
N GLN A 251 -6.80 9.55 12.16
CA GLN A 251 -5.39 9.82 11.86
C GLN A 251 -5.08 11.31 11.77
N MET A 252 -5.98 12.13 11.21
CA MET A 252 -5.82 13.59 11.20
C MET A 252 -5.79 14.22 12.60
N LYS A 253 -6.47 13.62 13.58
CA LYS A 253 -6.43 14.09 14.99
C LYS A 253 -5.13 13.69 15.69
N PHE A 254 -4.54 12.56 15.29
CA PHE A 254 -3.39 11.95 15.96
C PHE A 254 -2.04 12.38 15.43
N ASN A 255 -1.95 12.58 14.12
CA ASN A 255 -0.68 12.71 13.44
C ASN A 255 -0.69 14.00 12.64
N THR A 256 0.04 15.01 13.13
CA THR A 256 0.15 16.32 12.47
C THR A 256 0.87 16.26 11.12
N ARG A 257 1.57 15.17 10.83
CA ARG A 257 2.20 14.90 9.53
C ARG A 257 1.30 14.11 8.57
N TYR A 258 0.19 13.55 9.06
CA TYR A 258 -0.75 12.82 8.22
C TYR A 258 -1.56 13.78 7.36
N VAL A 259 -1.67 13.45 6.08
CA VAL A 259 -2.53 14.14 5.13
C VAL A 259 -3.64 13.18 4.73
N SER A 260 -4.89 13.67 4.76
CA SER A 260 -6.06 12.89 4.37
C SER A 260 -5.88 12.27 2.99
N ARG A 261 -6.22 10.99 2.86
CA ARG A 261 -6.22 10.27 1.57
C ARG A 261 -7.62 9.88 1.11
N LEU A 262 -8.64 10.21 1.91
CA LEU A 262 -10.03 9.85 1.66
C LEU A 262 -10.52 10.32 0.28
N LYS A 263 -10.21 11.57 -0.11
CA LYS A 263 -10.61 12.10 -1.41
C LYS A 263 -10.08 11.22 -2.55
N LEU A 264 -8.80 10.88 -2.51
CA LEU A 264 -8.16 10.07 -3.54
C LEU A 264 -8.71 8.63 -3.53
N PHE A 265 -9.00 8.06 -2.36
CA PHE A 265 -9.67 6.76 -2.26
C PHE A 265 -11.02 6.74 -2.96
N VAL A 266 -11.85 7.76 -2.74
CA VAL A 266 -13.17 7.90 -3.40
C VAL A 266 -13.00 8.05 -4.90
N GLU A 267 -11.99 8.81 -5.36
CA GLU A 267 -11.67 8.88 -6.79
C GLU A 267 -11.27 7.50 -7.36
N ILE A 268 -10.53 6.67 -6.61
CA ILE A 268 -10.17 5.30 -7.02
C ILE A 268 -11.43 4.45 -7.13
N TRP A 269 -12.33 4.56 -6.16
CA TRP A 269 -13.61 3.85 -6.16
C TRP A 269 -14.47 4.21 -7.36
N SER A 270 -14.65 5.50 -7.65
CA SER A 270 -15.41 5.93 -8.81
C SER A 270 -14.86 5.35 -10.12
N GLU A 271 -13.54 5.29 -10.29
CA GLU A 271 -12.92 4.66 -11.47
C GLU A 271 -13.06 3.13 -11.46
N TYR A 272 -13.08 2.50 -10.30
CA TYR A 272 -13.30 1.06 -10.15
C TYR A 272 -14.73 0.63 -10.49
N ILE A 273 -15.72 1.53 -10.47
CA ILE A 273 -17.09 1.19 -10.88
C ILE A 273 -17.34 1.39 -12.38
N LYS A 274 -16.65 2.33 -13.02
CA LYS A 274 -16.84 2.68 -14.45
C LYS A 274 -16.46 1.57 -15.42
#